data_AF-A0AAV6CHL6-F1
#
_entry.id   AF-A0AAV6CHL6-F1
#
_cell.length_a   1.000
_cell.length_b   1.000
_cell.length_c   1.000
_cell.angle_alpha   90.00
_cell.angle_beta   90.00
_cell.angle_gamma   90.00
#
_symmetry.space_group_name_H-M   'P 1'
#
loop_
_entity.id
_entity.type
_entity.pdbx_description
1 polymer ?
#
loop_
_entity_poly.entity_id
_entity_poly.type
_entity_poly.pdbx_seq_one_letter_code
_entity_poly.pdbx_strand_id
1 'polypeptide(L)'
;MSTENTSITAGAQDRGVTITDLGDVSKRKPEEAAQGQQPAVADIKPEEFNELLDHVFGGAEKPKKKKEEPSPKADDAEPSPAPEPPKKNDDDEKAKQASPANQPTDQSAPTAIDQDALAQKVAQQVSATLKPAAPEPAKVTPGQDVEISEEDRRTAEVYRLMAESNPKYKGLDEQYTAFAKTEAAYRKEWEAKHPGKQFDPDAGEHVKFYEENEPAIEEDDEDDFNRAFIKAEAKLETRAEIERVKAELKRERLAEQLPQKIEQATAAAQDMLLEAVDPELKGTSLKDLAAKDELAAEIVSPAVDLTKRVVEEVERLWTPGLGYSIDLTNPLHKKILEEVGRLEQEIAENPAGLVPDGKKFAPLAEFTKMTPAQQAKHWTPWVDGAFVRAELVKTIAENTKASLTKWRKLAGVRKDSDNTPAAQSTPGQSASAAQAPAPTVAKPQAPNTKGGDDTHSNLAKGSKKPTNENEEICNILFGR
;
A
#
# COMPACT_ATOMS: atom_id res chain seq x y z
N MET A 1 72.84 40.61 3.86
CA MET A 1 71.95 39.43 3.97
C MET A 1 70.87 39.61 2.92
N SER A 2 71.13 39.07 1.74
CA SER A 2 70.23 39.07 0.58
C SER A 2 69.90 37.63 0.29
N THR A 3 68.62 37.30 0.11
CA THR A 3 68.20 35.98 -0.38
C THR A 3 67.31 36.16 -1.59
N GLU A 4 67.56 35.28 -2.55
CA GLU A 4 67.32 35.41 -3.98
C GLU A 4 65.93 34.96 -4.43
N ASN A 5 65.61 35.44 -5.63
CA ASN A 5 64.50 35.06 -6.50
C ASN A 5 64.41 33.56 -6.79
N THR A 6 63.19 33.03 -6.78
CA THR A 6 62.84 31.78 -7.49
C THR A 6 61.63 32.02 -8.38
N SER A 7 61.86 32.10 -9.69
CA SER A 7 60.84 32.03 -10.74
C SER A 7 60.35 30.59 -10.91
N ILE A 8 59.03 30.40 -11.00
CA ILE A 8 58.43 29.14 -11.46
C ILE A 8 57.66 29.41 -12.76
N THR A 9 58.14 28.77 -13.81
CA THR A 9 57.64 28.82 -15.19
C THR A 9 56.43 27.91 -15.36
N ALA A 10 55.40 28.44 -16.01
CA ALA A 10 54.19 27.73 -16.42
C ALA A 10 54.46 26.71 -17.53
N GLY A 11 53.96 25.48 -17.36
CA GLY A 11 53.87 24.46 -18.40
C GLY A 11 52.41 24.08 -18.62
N ALA A 12 51.80 24.63 -19.67
CA ALA A 12 50.49 24.22 -20.15
C ALA A 12 50.63 22.90 -20.93
N GLN A 13 49.96 21.84 -20.46
CA GLN A 13 49.77 20.61 -21.23
C GLN A 13 48.35 20.60 -21.80
N ASP A 14 48.35 20.78 -23.11
CA ASP A 14 47.25 20.62 -24.04
C ASP A 14 46.77 19.15 -24.04
N ARG A 15 45.51 18.91 -23.66
CA ARG A 15 44.82 17.63 -23.86
C ARG A 15 43.53 17.89 -24.61
N GLY A 16 43.64 17.85 -25.94
CA GLY A 16 42.50 17.73 -26.84
C GLY A 16 41.77 16.41 -26.58
N VAL A 17 40.57 16.50 -26.00
CA VAL A 17 39.59 15.42 -25.99
C VAL A 17 38.67 15.66 -27.17
N THR A 18 38.87 14.90 -28.23
CA THR A 18 37.94 14.82 -29.36
C THR A 18 36.70 14.05 -28.90
N ILE A 19 35.58 14.77 -28.70
CA ILE A 19 34.24 14.20 -28.57
C ILE A 19 33.77 13.89 -29.99
N THR A 20 34.02 12.65 -30.42
CA THR A 20 33.35 12.03 -31.56
C THR A 20 32.50 10.90 -31.02
N ASP A 21 31.28 10.82 -31.56
CA ASP A 21 30.30 9.74 -31.40
C ASP A 21 29.21 9.93 -30.33
N LEU A 22 28.34 10.93 -30.56
CA LEU A 22 26.97 10.91 -30.06
C LEU A 22 26.14 10.04 -31.04
N GLY A 23 26.17 8.74 -30.78
CA GLY A 23 25.36 7.76 -31.48
C GLY A 23 23.86 8.01 -31.28
N ASP A 24 23.15 7.98 -32.39
CA ASP A 24 21.69 7.99 -32.58
C ASP A 24 20.93 7.14 -31.53
N VAL A 25 20.31 7.82 -30.56
CA VAL A 25 19.43 7.20 -29.52
C VAL A 25 18.00 7.01 -30.04
N SER A 26 17.69 7.43 -31.28
CA SER A 26 16.31 7.57 -31.76
C SER A 26 15.65 6.27 -32.27
N LYS A 27 16.22 5.08 -32.00
CA LYS A 27 15.69 3.79 -32.48
C LYS A 27 15.61 2.66 -31.44
N ARG A 28 15.67 2.95 -30.14
CA ARG A 28 15.35 1.91 -29.15
C ARG A 28 13.83 1.72 -29.07
N LYS A 29 13.38 0.66 -29.72
CA LYS A 29 12.05 0.05 -29.59
C LYS A 29 11.73 -0.09 -28.08
N PRO A 30 10.51 0.24 -27.62
CA PRO A 30 10.15 0.07 -26.21
C PRO A 30 10.27 -1.41 -25.88
N GLU A 31 11.26 -1.74 -25.06
CA GLU A 31 11.41 -3.05 -24.45
C GLU A 31 10.30 -3.17 -23.43
N GLU A 32 9.35 -4.02 -23.75
CA GLU A 32 8.22 -4.43 -22.93
C GLU A 32 8.73 -4.75 -21.53
N ALA A 33 8.42 -3.86 -20.57
CA ALA A 33 8.81 -4.02 -19.18
C ALA A 33 8.42 -5.42 -18.74
N ALA A 34 9.43 -6.27 -18.51
CA ALA A 34 9.26 -7.64 -18.11
C ALA A 34 8.39 -7.65 -16.84
N GLN A 35 7.13 -8.03 -17.01
CA GLN A 35 6.29 -8.49 -15.91
C GLN A 35 7.07 -9.62 -15.27
N GLY A 36 7.62 -9.35 -14.09
CA GLY A 36 8.41 -10.32 -13.33
C GLY A 36 7.62 -11.61 -13.24
N GLN A 37 8.17 -12.68 -13.83
CA GLN A 37 7.67 -14.02 -13.65
C GLN A 37 7.74 -14.33 -12.14
N GLN A 38 6.57 -14.34 -11.50
CA GLN A 38 6.44 -14.84 -10.14
C GLN A 38 6.97 -16.29 -10.12
N PRO A 39 7.80 -16.67 -9.14
CA PRO A 39 8.19 -18.06 -8.98
C PRO A 39 6.93 -18.90 -8.76
N ALA A 40 6.87 -20.08 -9.39
CA ALA A 40 5.76 -21.01 -9.29
C ALA A 40 5.59 -21.50 -7.83
N VAL A 41 4.78 -20.77 -7.07
CA VAL A 41 4.17 -21.25 -5.83
C VAL A 41 3.10 -22.25 -6.23
N ALA A 42 3.00 -23.38 -5.53
CA ALA A 42 2.01 -24.42 -5.81
C ALA A 42 0.62 -23.81 -6.10
N ASP A 43 0.02 -24.21 -7.22
CA ASP A 43 -1.31 -23.78 -7.70
C ASP A 43 -2.40 -24.17 -6.67
N ILE A 44 -2.53 -23.39 -5.61
CA ILE A 44 -3.73 -23.41 -4.76
C ILE A 44 -4.83 -22.75 -5.58
N LYS A 45 -5.94 -23.47 -5.79
CA LYS A 45 -7.06 -22.92 -6.55
C LYS A 45 -7.61 -21.66 -5.87
N PRO A 46 -8.09 -20.65 -6.61
CA PRO A 46 -8.65 -19.44 -6.03
C PRO A 46 -9.74 -19.70 -4.98
N GLU A 47 -10.53 -20.76 -5.15
CA GLU A 47 -11.57 -21.17 -4.20
C GLU A 47 -10.98 -21.66 -2.87
N GLU A 48 -9.97 -22.53 -2.92
CA GLU A 48 -9.26 -23.03 -1.74
C GLU A 48 -8.53 -21.90 -0.99
N PHE A 49 -8.00 -20.93 -1.74
CA PHE A 49 -7.38 -19.75 -1.14
C PHE A 49 -8.41 -18.85 -0.45
N ASN A 50 -9.59 -18.65 -1.04
CA ASN A 50 -10.66 -17.89 -0.41
C ASN A 50 -11.19 -18.60 0.85
N GLU A 51 -11.33 -19.92 0.81
CA GLU A 51 -11.71 -20.71 2.00
C GLU A 51 -10.64 -20.60 3.09
N LEU A 52 -9.35 -20.63 2.73
CA LEU A 52 -8.27 -20.40 3.69
C LEU A 52 -8.33 -18.98 4.28
N LEU A 53 -8.57 -17.96 3.46
CA LEU A 53 -8.74 -16.59 3.93
C LEU A 53 -9.94 -16.45 4.86
N ASP A 54 -11.07 -17.06 4.54
CA ASP A 54 -12.26 -17.02 5.39
C ASP A 54 -12.10 -17.86 6.65
N HIS A 55 -11.37 -18.97 6.60
CA HIS A 55 -11.05 -19.75 7.79
C HIS A 55 -10.10 -18.99 8.73
N VAL A 56 -9.09 -18.32 8.17
CA VAL A 56 -8.08 -17.60 8.96
C VAL A 56 -8.62 -16.25 9.43
N PHE A 57 -9.32 -15.47 8.61
CA PHE A 57 -9.80 -14.14 8.99
C PHE A 57 -11.27 -14.10 9.45
N GLY A 58 -12.07 -15.12 9.13
CA GLY A 58 -13.52 -15.12 9.43
C GLY A 58 -13.87 -15.33 10.89
N GLY A 59 -12.91 -15.71 11.73
CA GLY A 59 -13.10 -15.95 13.16
C GLY A 59 -14.01 -17.15 13.45
N ALA A 60 -13.86 -17.73 14.64
CA ALA A 60 -14.66 -18.86 15.09
C ALA A 60 -16.17 -18.60 14.89
N GLU A 61 -16.87 -19.53 14.23
CA GLU A 61 -18.33 -19.52 14.08
C GLU A 61 -18.99 -19.05 15.38
N LYS A 62 -19.65 -17.89 15.36
CA LYS A 62 -20.52 -17.46 16.46
C LYS A 62 -21.49 -18.62 16.71
N PRO A 63 -21.52 -19.22 17.92
CA PRO A 63 -22.45 -20.30 18.20
C PRO A 63 -23.86 -19.79 17.90
N LYS A 64 -24.58 -20.49 17.02
CA LYS A 64 -25.96 -20.19 16.63
C LYS A 64 -26.76 -19.91 17.91
N LYS A 65 -27.08 -18.63 18.13
CA LYS A 65 -27.87 -18.16 19.26
C LYS A 65 -29.21 -18.88 19.17
N LYS A 66 -29.43 -19.84 20.07
CA LYS A 66 -30.68 -20.58 20.18
C LYS A 66 -31.78 -19.54 20.42
N LYS A 67 -32.73 -19.50 19.49
CA LYS A 67 -33.87 -18.59 19.46
C LYS A 67 -34.75 -18.90 20.68
N GLU A 68 -34.63 -18.12 21.74
CA GLU A 68 -35.61 -18.11 22.83
C GLU A 68 -36.80 -17.23 22.41
N GLU A 69 -37.98 -17.84 22.50
CA GLU A 69 -39.29 -17.22 22.31
C GLU A 69 -39.61 -16.25 23.44
N PRO A 70 -40.28 -15.11 23.16
CA PRO A 70 -40.65 -14.15 24.18
C PRO A 70 -42.02 -14.47 24.78
N SER A 71 -42.17 -14.25 26.09
CA SER A 71 -43.47 -14.15 26.76
C SER A 71 -43.34 -13.29 28.03
N PRO A 72 -44.44 -12.74 28.57
CA PRO A 72 -44.77 -11.32 28.36
C PRO A 72 -44.83 -10.47 29.65
N LYS A 73 -45.02 -9.17 29.41
CA LYS A 73 -45.20 -8.02 30.32
C LYS A 73 -46.09 -8.21 31.56
N ALA A 74 -45.72 -7.54 32.64
CA ALA A 74 -46.52 -6.62 33.49
C ALA A 74 -45.56 -6.10 34.60
N ASP A 75 -45.66 -4.93 35.21
CA ASP A 75 -46.33 -3.64 34.99
C ASP A 75 -45.67 -2.67 36.01
N ASP A 76 -45.67 -1.39 35.68
CA ASP A 76 -45.92 -0.25 36.58
C ASP A 76 -44.97 0.11 37.75
N ALA A 77 -44.28 1.26 37.62
CA ALA A 77 -44.10 2.26 38.70
C ALA A 77 -43.46 3.56 38.16
N GLU A 78 -44.17 4.66 38.37
CA GLU A 78 -43.89 6.07 38.01
C GLU A 78 -42.88 6.80 38.95
N PRO A 79 -42.51 8.09 38.69
CA PRO A 79 -41.15 8.63 38.88
C PRO A 79 -40.99 9.73 39.96
N SER A 80 -39.73 10.10 40.28
CA SER A 80 -39.24 11.45 40.67
C SER A 80 -37.81 11.40 41.25
N PRO A 81 -37.08 12.51 41.44
CA PRO A 81 -36.83 13.65 40.55
C PRO A 81 -35.32 14.00 40.44
N ALA A 82 -34.99 14.99 39.60
CA ALA A 82 -33.66 15.52 39.33
C ALA A 82 -32.95 16.19 40.52
N PRO A 83 -31.62 16.40 40.42
CA PRO A 83 -31.01 17.62 40.94
C PRO A 83 -30.20 18.39 39.87
N GLU A 84 -30.31 19.71 40.00
CA GLU A 84 -29.65 20.80 39.29
C GLU A 84 -28.12 20.87 39.46
N PRO A 85 -27.40 21.67 38.62
CA PRO A 85 -25.95 21.68 38.51
C PRO A 85 -25.28 22.68 39.47
N PRO A 86 -23.99 22.52 39.81
CA PRO A 86 -23.22 23.56 40.46
C PRO A 86 -22.50 24.49 39.47
N LYS A 87 -22.26 25.70 39.99
CA LYS A 87 -21.88 26.95 39.34
C LYS A 87 -20.40 27.05 38.94
N LYS A 88 -20.19 27.97 37.99
CA LYS A 88 -18.99 28.79 37.75
C LYS A 88 -18.25 29.21 39.04
N ASN A 89 -16.92 29.27 38.93
CA ASN A 89 -16.12 30.40 39.41
C ASN A 89 -15.11 30.80 38.33
N ASP A 90 -15.10 32.10 38.05
CA ASP A 90 -14.10 32.86 37.31
C ASP A 90 -12.93 33.26 38.25
N ASP A 91 -11.92 33.91 37.65
CA ASP A 91 -10.79 34.68 38.24
C ASP A 91 -9.56 33.86 38.74
N ASP A 92 -8.30 34.22 38.47
CA ASP A 92 -7.69 35.25 37.60
C ASP A 92 -6.16 34.98 37.50
N GLU A 93 -5.51 35.71 36.58
CA GLU A 93 -4.09 36.12 36.56
C GLU A 93 -2.92 35.16 36.18
N LYS A 94 -2.52 35.31 34.91
CA LYS A 94 -1.33 36.08 34.45
C LYS A 94 0.07 35.70 34.98
N ALA A 95 0.90 35.18 34.07
CA ALA A 95 2.32 35.58 33.97
C ALA A 95 2.85 35.44 32.53
N LYS A 96 3.35 36.56 32.00
CA LYS A 96 4.18 36.68 30.79
C LYS A 96 5.59 36.12 31.08
N GLN A 97 6.22 35.40 30.13
CA GLN A 97 7.46 35.86 29.48
C GLN A 97 8.08 34.84 28.49
N ALA A 98 8.42 35.41 27.32
CA ALA A 98 9.63 35.21 26.52
C ALA A 98 9.94 33.85 25.84
N SER A 99 9.88 33.90 24.50
CA SER A 99 10.69 33.08 23.58
C SER A 99 12.20 33.30 23.81
N PRO A 100 13.05 32.36 23.34
CA PRO A 100 13.69 32.63 22.05
C PRO A 100 13.73 31.43 21.10
N ALA A 101 13.94 31.80 19.84
CA ALA A 101 14.05 30.97 18.66
C ALA A 101 15.22 29.98 18.71
N ASN A 102 14.98 28.78 18.18
CA ASN A 102 15.98 28.04 17.41
C ASN A 102 15.26 27.21 16.34
N GLN A 103 15.62 27.47 15.07
CA GLN A 103 15.25 26.65 13.92
C GLN A 103 15.78 25.22 14.09
N PRO A 104 15.05 24.23 13.59
CA PRO A 104 15.66 23.08 12.96
C PRO A 104 15.47 23.15 11.44
N THR A 105 16.60 22.89 10.80
CA THR A 105 16.83 22.69 9.38
C THR A 105 15.84 21.72 8.76
N ASP A 106 15.45 22.07 7.54
CA ASP A 106 14.68 21.32 6.57
C ASP A 106 15.03 19.83 6.54
N GLN A 107 14.11 18.99 7.00
CA GLN A 107 14.09 17.56 6.69
C GLN A 107 12.86 17.32 5.82
N SER A 108 13.14 17.06 4.55
CA SER A 108 12.15 16.72 3.53
C SER A 108 11.24 15.59 4.03
N ALA A 109 9.94 15.87 4.11
CA ALA A 109 8.93 14.88 4.39
C ALA A 109 9.00 13.75 3.33
N PRO A 110 8.94 12.46 3.73
CA PRO A 110 8.86 11.37 2.78
C PRO A 110 7.58 11.50 1.96
N THR A 111 7.75 11.50 0.64
CA THR A 111 6.71 11.63 -0.37
C THR A 111 5.57 10.66 -0.08
N ALA A 112 4.38 11.23 0.08
CA ALA A 112 3.16 10.51 0.42
C ALA A 112 2.86 9.43 -0.62
N ILE A 113 2.34 8.30 -0.14
CA ILE A 113 1.37 7.48 -0.89
C ILE A 113 0.36 8.45 -1.54
N ASP A 114 -0.24 8.13 -2.68
CA ASP A 114 -1.39 8.88 -3.20
C ASP A 114 -2.58 8.70 -2.24
N GLN A 115 -2.45 9.32 -1.06
CA GLN A 115 -3.34 9.27 0.07
C GLN A 115 -4.63 9.98 -0.28
N ASP A 116 -4.61 10.90 -1.24
CA ASP A 116 -5.80 11.55 -1.76
C ASP A 116 -6.60 10.59 -2.64
N ALA A 117 -5.98 9.82 -3.54
CA ALA A 117 -6.70 8.80 -4.30
C ALA A 117 -7.16 7.63 -3.41
N LEU A 118 -6.36 7.23 -2.42
CA LEU A 118 -6.72 6.19 -1.46
C LEU A 118 -7.82 6.66 -0.49
N ALA A 119 -7.69 7.85 0.08
CA ALA A 119 -8.70 8.44 0.94
C ALA A 119 -9.94 8.82 0.15
N GLN A 120 -9.88 9.17 -1.14
CA GLN A 120 -11.08 9.32 -1.96
C GLN A 120 -11.75 7.99 -2.23
N LYS A 121 -11.03 6.89 -2.47
CA LYS A 121 -11.63 5.56 -2.63
C LYS A 121 -12.22 5.02 -1.33
N VAL A 122 -11.52 5.19 -0.20
CA VAL A 122 -12.00 4.82 1.13
C VAL A 122 -13.14 5.73 1.57
N ALA A 123 -13.02 7.04 1.38
CA ALA A 123 -14.10 7.99 1.65
C ALA A 123 -15.30 7.75 0.73
N GLN A 124 -15.15 7.38 -0.54
CA GLN A 124 -16.28 7.02 -1.42
C GLN A 124 -17.03 5.78 -0.93
N GLN A 125 -16.35 4.79 -0.34
CA GLN A 125 -17.03 3.66 0.30
C GLN A 125 -17.68 4.01 1.65
N VAL A 126 -17.11 4.95 2.41
CA VAL A 126 -17.68 5.44 3.69
C VAL A 126 -18.77 6.49 3.48
N SER A 127 -18.71 7.27 2.39
CA SER A 127 -19.67 8.32 2.02
C SER A 127 -20.79 7.82 1.12
N ALA A 128 -20.72 6.59 0.59
CA ALA A 128 -21.83 5.93 -0.10
C ALA A 128 -23.07 5.72 0.82
N THR A 129 -22.98 6.06 2.11
CA THR A 129 -24.09 6.05 3.07
C THR A 129 -24.66 7.43 3.40
N LEU A 130 -24.08 8.53 2.90
CA LEU A 130 -24.57 9.89 3.19
C LEU A 130 -24.50 10.79 1.95
N LYS A 131 -25.69 11.15 1.46
CA LYS A 131 -25.91 11.97 0.27
C LYS A 131 -25.62 13.45 0.56
N PRO A 132 -24.69 14.14 -0.13
CA PRO A 132 -24.55 15.58 0.01
C PRO A 132 -25.47 16.32 -0.97
N ALA A 133 -26.09 17.40 -0.48
CA ALA A 133 -26.85 18.37 -1.26
C ALA A 133 -25.91 19.42 -1.87
N ALA A 134 -26.14 19.76 -3.14
CA ALA A 134 -25.38 20.75 -3.89
C ALA A 134 -25.76 22.19 -3.47
N PRO A 135 -24.80 23.13 -3.38
CA PRO A 135 -25.11 24.55 -3.22
C PRO A 135 -25.19 25.28 -4.57
N GLU A 136 -26.13 26.23 -4.66
CA GLU A 136 -26.29 27.18 -5.78
C GLU A 136 -25.20 28.26 -5.79
N PRO A 137 -24.86 28.84 -6.96
CA PRO A 137 -23.76 29.79 -7.10
C PRO A 137 -24.15 31.24 -6.76
N ALA A 138 -23.28 31.93 -6.02
CA ALA A 138 -23.38 33.36 -5.70
C ALA A 138 -22.61 34.26 -6.68
N LYS A 139 -23.12 35.48 -6.85
CA LYS A 139 -22.59 36.58 -7.69
C LYS A 139 -21.21 37.07 -7.22
N VAL A 140 -20.33 37.32 -8.19
CA VAL A 140 -18.94 37.79 -8.00
C VAL A 140 -18.85 39.32 -7.90
N THR A 141 -18.01 39.81 -6.97
CA THR A 141 -17.61 41.23 -6.79
C THR A 141 -16.13 41.40 -7.20
N PRO A 142 -15.67 42.57 -7.72
CA PRO A 142 -14.28 42.78 -8.14
C PRO A 142 -13.32 42.73 -6.94
N GLY A 143 -12.24 41.96 -7.05
CA GLY A 143 -11.34 41.61 -5.94
C GLY A 143 -11.27 40.11 -5.64
N GLN A 144 -11.87 39.26 -6.48
CA GLN A 144 -11.62 37.82 -6.42
C GLN A 144 -10.16 37.51 -6.72
N ASP A 145 -9.56 36.59 -5.98
CA ASP A 145 -8.41 35.80 -6.41
C ASP A 145 -8.78 35.10 -7.73
N VAL A 146 -8.62 35.82 -8.84
CA VAL A 146 -8.72 35.23 -10.17
C VAL A 146 -7.46 34.38 -10.31
N GLU A 147 -7.68 33.06 -10.34
CA GLU A 147 -6.63 32.09 -10.55
C GLU A 147 -6.09 32.27 -11.97
N ILE A 148 -4.83 32.69 -12.08
CA ILE A 148 -4.12 32.79 -13.37
C ILE A 148 -3.94 31.40 -13.98
N SER A 149 -3.91 31.33 -15.31
CA SER A 149 -3.77 30.06 -16.01
C SER A 149 -2.40 29.43 -15.76
N GLU A 150 -2.28 28.11 -15.98
CA GLU A 150 -0.98 27.42 -15.89
C GLU A 150 0.02 27.96 -16.92
N GLU A 151 -0.45 28.43 -18.08
CA GLU A 151 0.38 29.07 -19.10
C GLU A 151 0.94 30.41 -18.60
N ASP A 152 0.12 31.25 -17.96
CA ASP A 152 0.57 32.51 -17.36
C ASP A 152 1.55 32.27 -16.19
N ARG A 153 1.29 31.25 -15.37
CA ARG A 153 2.22 30.83 -14.29
C ARG A 153 3.58 30.43 -14.87
N ARG A 154 3.57 29.66 -15.97
CA ARG A 154 4.79 29.25 -16.68
C ARG A 154 5.54 30.47 -17.22
N THR A 155 4.85 31.41 -17.87
CA THR A 155 5.46 32.63 -18.41
C THR A 155 6.04 33.53 -17.31
N ALA A 156 5.33 33.70 -16.18
CA ALA A 156 5.86 34.42 -15.02
C ALA A 156 7.15 33.77 -14.46
N GLU A 157 7.19 32.44 -14.40
CA GLU A 157 8.40 31.71 -13.99
C GLU A 157 9.55 31.90 -14.98
N VAL A 158 9.28 31.94 -16.30
CA VAL A 158 10.29 32.28 -17.31
C VAL A 158 10.86 33.68 -17.06
N TYR A 159 10.02 34.69 -16.78
CA TYR A 159 10.49 36.03 -16.42
C TYR A 159 11.31 36.06 -15.12
N ARG A 160 10.94 35.25 -14.14
CA ARG A 160 11.72 35.09 -12.90
C ARG A 160 13.11 34.52 -13.20
N LEU A 161 13.22 33.52 -14.07
CA LEU A 161 14.51 32.94 -14.51
C LEU A 161 15.34 33.91 -15.37
N MET A 162 14.67 34.76 -16.15
CA MET A 162 15.32 35.85 -16.88
C MET A 162 15.93 36.86 -15.90
N ALA A 163 15.19 37.27 -14.86
CA ALA A 163 15.67 38.16 -13.80
C ALA A 163 16.85 37.59 -13.01
N GLU A 164 16.90 36.27 -12.77
CA GLU A 164 18.05 35.58 -12.18
C GLU A 164 19.31 35.70 -13.05
N SER A 165 19.14 35.70 -14.37
CA SER A 165 20.24 35.70 -15.34
C SER A 165 20.67 37.12 -15.74
N ASN A 166 19.76 38.09 -15.70
CA ASN A 166 20.00 39.49 -16.02
C ASN A 166 19.14 40.41 -15.13
N PRO A 167 19.75 41.26 -14.28
CA PRO A 167 19.03 42.19 -13.40
C PRO A 167 18.09 43.17 -14.12
N LYS A 168 18.28 43.40 -15.43
CA LYS A 168 17.41 44.25 -16.25
C LYS A 168 15.95 43.80 -16.25
N TYR A 169 15.69 42.50 -16.11
CA TYR A 169 14.34 41.92 -16.13
C TYR A 169 13.73 41.76 -14.73
N LYS A 170 14.34 42.35 -13.69
CA LYS A 170 13.86 42.21 -12.32
C LYS A 170 12.47 42.82 -12.14
N GLY A 171 11.55 42.05 -11.58
CA GLY A 171 10.18 42.47 -11.29
C GLY A 171 9.23 42.32 -12.48
N LEU A 172 9.69 41.80 -13.62
CA LEU A 172 8.84 41.52 -14.77
C LEU A 172 7.86 40.37 -14.50
N ASP A 173 8.27 39.40 -13.67
CA ASP A 173 7.44 38.31 -13.18
C ASP A 173 6.24 38.81 -12.36
N GLU A 174 6.47 39.77 -11.45
CA GLU A 174 5.41 40.40 -10.66
C GLU A 174 4.48 41.25 -11.54
N GLN A 175 5.04 42.03 -12.48
CA GLN A 175 4.27 42.85 -13.42
C GLN A 175 3.38 41.98 -14.32
N TYR A 176 3.93 40.93 -14.89
CA TYR A 176 3.18 40.00 -15.73
C TYR A 176 2.11 39.23 -14.94
N THR A 177 2.40 38.81 -13.71
CA THR A 177 1.40 38.18 -12.85
C THR A 177 0.21 39.12 -12.56
N ALA A 178 0.48 40.41 -12.34
CA ALA A 178 -0.55 41.42 -12.15
C ALA A 178 -1.36 41.66 -13.45
N PHE A 179 -0.67 41.72 -14.58
CA PHE A 179 -1.29 41.81 -15.89
C PHE A 179 -2.21 40.61 -16.19
N ALA A 180 -1.73 39.37 -16.04
CA ALA A 180 -2.51 38.15 -16.30
C ALA A 180 -3.80 38.08 -15.45
N LYS A 181 -3.75 38.51 -14.18
CA LYS A 181 -4.96 38.63 -13.34
C LYS A 181 -5.94 39.65 -13.89
N THR A 182 -5.42 40.77 -14.39
CA THR A 182 -6.22 41.88 -14.92
C THR A 182 -6.83 41.49 -16.27
N GLU A 183 -6.07 40.81 -17.13
CA GLU A 183 -6.53 40.26 -18.40
C GLU A 183 -7.61 39.18 -18.19
N ALA A 184 -7.41 38.26 -17.25
CA ALA A 184 -8.40 37.22 -16.93
C ALA A 184 -9.72 37.84 -16.41
N ALA A 185 -9.64 38.90 -15.59
CA ALA A 185 -10.81 39.64 -15.16
C ALA A 185 -11.50 40.38 -16.33
N TYR A 186 -10.72 41.04 -17.18
CA TYR A 186 -11.19 41.76 -18.36
C TYR A 186 -11.88 40.83 -19.36
N ARG A 187 -11.26 39.69 -19.69
CA ARG A 187 -11.80 38.64 -20.55
C ARG A 187 -13.16 38.15 -20.05
N LYS A 188 -13.24 37.80 -18.76
CA LYS A 188 -14.49 37.34 -18.12
C LYS A 188 -15.60 38.40 -18.17
N GLU A 189 -15.26 39.67 -17.94
CA GLU A 189 -16.22 40.77 -18.03
C GLU A 189 -16.68 40.99 -19.47
N TRP A 190 -15.76 40.91 -20.44
CA TRP A 190 -16.06 41.08 -21.85
C TRP A 190 -16.97 39.97 -22.38
N GLU A 191 -16.66 38.70 -22.07
CA GLU A 191 -17.46 37.53 -22.45
C GLU A 191 -18.88 37.61 -21.87
N ALA A 192 -19.02 38.07 -20.63
CA ALA A 192 -20.32 38.29 -20.00
C ALA A 192 -21.16 39.38 -20.71
N LYS A 193 -20.50 40.40 -21.26
CA LYS A 193 -21.14 41.48 -22.02
C LYS A 193 -21.43 41.09 -23.48
N HIS A 194 -20.75 40.08 -24.00
CA HIS A 194 -20.84 39.64 -25.39
C HIS A 194 -21.16 38.14 -25.52
N PRO A 195 -22.34 37.70 -25.04
CA PRO A 195 -22.70 36.28 -25.08
C PRO A 195 -22.72 35.77 -26.53
N GLY A 196 -22.07 34.62 -26.76
CA GLY A 196 -21.99 33.97 -28.07
C GLY A 196 -20.85 34.48 -28.97
N LYS A 197 -20.06 35.45 -28.53
CA LYS A 197 -18.77 35.78 -29.15
C LYS A 197 -17.63 35.13 -28.38
N GLN A 198 -16.61 34.68 -29.08
CA GLN A 198 -15.36 34.21 -28.48
C GLN A 198 -14.44 35.41 -28.29
N PHE A 199 -13.79 35.50 -27.12
CA PHE A 199 -12.77 36.52 -26.87
C PHE A 199 -11.57 36.27 -27.78
N ASP A 200 -11.18 37.29 -28.54
CA ASP A 200 -10.03 37.27 -29.44
C ASP A 200 -9.05 38.36 -28.99
N PRO A 201 -7.91 38.02 -28.36
CA PRO A 201 -6.95 38.99 -27.83
C PRO A 201 -6.51 40.05 -28.86
N ASP A 202 -6.44 39.66 -30.13
CA ASP A 202 -5.93 40.49 -31.22
C ASP A 202 -7.00 41.40 -31.83
N ALA A 203 -8.26 41.30 -31.37
CA ALA A 203 -9.32 42.15 -31.88
C ALA A 203 -9.07 43.62 -31.51
N GLY A 204 -9.33 44.52 -32.47
CA GLY A 204 -9.08 45.96 -32.33
C GLY A 204 -9.76 46.63 -31.12
N GLU A 205 -10.80 46.00 -30.55
CA GLU A 205 -11.48 46.49 -29.35
C GLU A 205 -10.70 46.29 -28.05
N HIS A 206 -9.67 45.42 -28.05
CA HIS A 206 -8.83 45.13 -26.89
C HIS A 206 -7.47 45.84 -26.93
N VAL A 207 -7.06 46.38 -28.09
CA VAL A 207 -5.73 47.02 -28.29
C VAL A 207 -5.39 48.00 -27.16
N LYS A 208 -6.31 48.92 -26.85
CA LYS A 208 -6.09 49.92 -25.79
C LYS A 208 -5.89 49.29 -24.41
N PHE A 209 -6.57 48.18 -24.12
CA PHE A 209 -6.40 47.48 -22.84
C PHE A 209 -4.98 46.90 -22.74
N TYR A 210 -4.50 46.23 -23.80
CA TYR A 210 -3.15 45.67 -23.82
C TYR A 210 -2.07 46.76 -23.79
N GLU A 211 -2.21 47.84 -24.57
CA GLU A 211 -1.27 48.99 -24.54
C GLU A 211 -1.12 49.63 -23.15
N GLU A 212 -2.18 49.64 -22.33
CA GLU A 212 -2.18 50.25 -21.00
C GLU A 212 -1.71 49.32 -19.88
N ASN A 213 -1.84 47.99 -20.06
CA ASN A 213 -1.66 47.02 -18.97
C ASN A 213 -0.53 46.00 -19.22
N GLU A 214 -0.14 45.75 -20.46
CA GLU A 214 0.93 44.81 -20.78
C GLU A 214 2.29 45.36 -20.32
N PRO A 215 3.14 44.55 -19.66
CA PRO A 215 4.48 44.97 -19.27
C PRO A 215 5.31 45.38 -20.49
N ALA A 216 5.70 46.66 -20.54
CA ALA A 216 6.47 47.19 -21.67
C ALA A 216 7.91 46.65 -21.67
N ILE A 217 8.33 46.14 -22.82
CA ILE A 217 9.72 45.81 -23.14
C ILE A 217 10.25 46.92 -24.04
N GLU A 218 11.43 47.45 -23.75
CA GLU A 218 12.08 48.46 -24.59
C GLU A 218 12.36 47.86 -25.99
N GLU A 219 11.98 48.57 -27.06
CA GLU A 219 12.11 48.11 -28.45
C GLU A 219 13.57 47.78 -28.83
N ASP A 220 14.52 48.55 -28.30
CA ASP A 220 15.96 48.33 -28.49
C ASP A 220 16.48 47.02 -27.85
N ASP A 221 15.70 46.39 -26.96
CA ASP A 221 16.05 45.16 -26.26
C ASP A 221 15.26 43.94 -26.72
N GLU A 222 14.40 44.06 -27.72
CA GLU A 222 13.52 42.97 -28.14
C GLU A 222 14.32 41.70 -28.50
N ASP A 223 15.44 41.86 -29.19
CA ASP A 223 16.35 40.75 -29.54
C ASP A 223 17.00 40.10 -28.31
N ASP A 224 17.45 40.91 -27.34
CA ASP A 224 18.09 40.44 -26.12
C ASP A 224 17.07 39.81 -25.16
N PHE A 225 15.85 40.34 -25.14
CA PHE A 225 14.70 39.82 -24.45
C PHE A 225 14.32 38.45 -24.99
N ASN A 226 14.10 38.32 -26.30
CA ASN A 226 13.74 37.08 -26.95
C ASN A 226 14.81 35.98 -26.73
N ARG A 227 16.09 36.33 -26.82
CA ARG A 227 17.19 35.39 -26.50
C ARG A 227 17.18 34.97 -25.04
N ALA A 228 16.91 35.89 -24.11
CA ALA A 228 16.85 35.59 -22.69
C ALA A 228 15.62 34.73 -22.35
N PHE A 229 14.48 35.00 -22.98
CA PHE A 229 13.24 34.24 -22.87
C PHE A 229 13.43 32.79 -23.32
N ILE A 230 13.94 32.55 -24.54
CA ILE A 230 14.22 31.21 -25.06
C ILE A 230 15.17 30.44 -24.14
N LYS A 231 16.22 31.09 -23.62
CA LYS A 231 17.15 30.45 -22.67
C LYS A 231 16.50 30.11 -21.33
N ALA A 232 15.63 30.97 -20.82
CA ALA A 232 14.91 30.74 -19.58
C ALA A 232 13.87 29.62 -19.73
N GLU A 233 13.15 29.58 -20.85
CA GLU A 233 12.24 28.48 -21.18
C GLU A 233 12.99 27.15 -21.31
N ALA A 234 14.11 27.10 -22.04
CA ALA A 234 14.93 25.90 -22.15
C ALA A 234 15.47 25.44 -20.78
N LYS A 235 15.80 26.37 -19.88
CA LYS A 235 16.19 26.03 -18.49
C LYS A 235 15.01 25.43 -17.71
N LEU A 236 13.81 25.98 -17.86
CA LEU A 236 12.61 25.47 -17.20
C LEU A 236 12.30 24.04 -17.66
N GLU A 237 12.33 23.81 -18.98
CA GLU A 237 12.14 22.49 -19.57
C GLU A 237 13.21 21.49 -19.12
N THR A 238 14.48 21.92 -19.10
CA THR A 238 15.60 21.09 -18.59
C THR A 238 15.40 20.75 -17.11
N ARG A 239 14.94 21.68 -16.28
CA ARG A 239 14.63 21.42 -14.86
C ARG A 239 13.51 20.39 -14.72
N ALA A 240 12.44 20.53 -15.49
CA ALA A 240 11.33 19.57 -15.50
C ALA A 240 11.80 18.17 -15.92
N GLU A 241 12.65 18.07 -16.96
CA GLU A 241 13.22 16.80 -17.41
C GLU A 241 14.16 16.18 -16.35
N ILE A 242 15.00 16.99 -15.70
CA ILE A 242 15.86 16.50 -14.61
C ILE A 242 15.01 15.95 -13.46
N GLU A 243 13.94 16.64 -13.05
CA GLU A 243 13.05 16.14 -12.00
C GLU A 243 12.31 14.87 -12.42
N ARG A 244 11.90 14.76 -13.70
CA ARG A 244 11.33 13.53 -14.27
C ARG A 244 12.31 12.37 -14.17
N VAL A 245 13.56 12.56 -14.63
CA VAL A 245 14.62 11.54 -14.56
C VAL A 245 14.95 11.17 -13.12
N LYS A 246 15.03 12.14 -12.20
CA LYS A 246 15.23 11.86 -10.77
C LYS A 246 14.09 11.04 -10.18
N ALA A 247 12.84 11.36 -10.51
CA ALA A 247 11.68 10.61 -10.05
C ALA A 247 11.71 9.17 -10.58
N GLU A 248 12.09 8.98 -11.84
CA GLU A 248 12.28 7.67 -12.47
C GLU A 248 13.38 6.86 -11.80
N LEU A 249 14.58 7.44 -11.60
CA LEU A 249 15.69 6.78 -10.90
C LEU A 249 15.32 6.41 -9.45
N LYS A 250 14.58 7.29 -8.76
CA LYS A 250 14.09 6.99 -7.40
C LYS A 250 13.12 5.81 -7.43
N ARG A 251 12.21 5.76 -8.41
CA ARG A 251 11.27 4.65 -8.60
C ARG A 251 12.00 3.35 -8.92
N GLU A 252 12.97 3.36 -9.81
CA GLU A 252 13.79 2.18 -10.15
C GLU A 252 14.53 1.65 -8.93
N ARG A 253 15.18 2.53 -8.16
CA ARG A 253 15.88 2.13 -6.94
C ARG A 253 14.94 1.51 -5.90
N LEU A 254 13.74 2.06 -5.75
CA LEU A 254 12.72 1.49 -4.86
C LEU A 254 12.26 0.11 -5.35
N ALA A 255 12.10 -0.06 -6.67
CA ALA A 255 11.70 -1.33 -7.26
C ALA A 255 12.80 -2.40 -7.09
N GLU A 256 14.07 -2.02 -7.19
CA GLU A 256 15.22 -2.89 -6.94
C GLU A 256 15.32 -3.31 -5.46
N GLN A 257 14.99 -2.41 -4.52
CA GLN A 257 15.04 -2.69 -3.09
C GLN A 257 13.83 -3.48 -2.57
N LEU A 258 12.70 -3.44 -3.28
CA LEU A 258 11.45 -4.03 -2.83
C LEU A 258 11.55 -5.56 -2.58
N PRO A 259 12.15 -6.39 -3.46
CA PRO A 259 12.30 -7.82 -3.20
C PRO A 259 13.06 -8.13 -1.91
N GLN A 260 14.16 -7.42 -1.64
CA GLN A 260 14.93 -7.59 -0.41
C GLN A 260 14.12 -7.17 0.83
N LYS A 261 13.34 -6.08 0.71
CA LYS A 261 12.45 -5.62 1.77
C LYS A 261 11.36 -6.65 2.07
N ILE A 262 10.74 -7.23 1.03
CA ILE A 262 9.75 -8.31 1.15
C ILE A 262 10.36 -9.53 1.82
N GLU A 263 11.57 -9.96 1.41
CA GLU A 263 12.26 -11.11 2.00
C GLU A 263 12.53 -10.90 3.50
N GLN A 264 13.07 -9.75 3.88
CA GLN A 264 13.34 -9.40 5.28
C GLN A 264 12.05 -9.32 6.11
N ALA A 265 11.01 -8.65 5.59
CA ALA A 265 9.73 -8.53 6.25
C ALA A 265 9.06 -9.90 6.41
N THR A 266 9.20 -10.78 5.41
CA THR A 266 8.65 -12.13 5.41
C THR A 266 9.33 -13.00 6.46
N ALA A 267 10.66 -12.96 6.55
CA ALA A 267 11.40 -13.70 7.57
C ALA A 267 11.00 -13.24 8.99
N ALA A 268 10.92 -11.93 9.23
CA ALA A 268 10.50 -11.38 10.51
C ALA A 268 9.04 -11.73 10.86
N ALA A 269 8.13 -11.70 9.88
CA ALA A 269 6.74 -12.08 10.05
C ALA A 269 6.56 -13.57 10.35
N GLN A 270 7.36 -14.44 9.71
CA GLN A 270 7.36 -15.87 9.99
C GLN A 270 7.81 -16.14 11.44
N ASP A 271 8.88 -15.50 11.90
CA ASP A 271 9.35 -15.66 13.29
C ASP A 271 8.28 -15.17 14.28
N MET A 272 7.64 -14.04 14.01
CA MET A 272 6.54 -13.49 14.81
C MET A 272 5.34 -14.45 14.87
N LEU A 273 4.95 -15.02 13.73
CA LEU A 273 3.87 -16.02 13.65
C LEU A 273 4.18 -17.24 14.52
N LEU A 274 5.37 -17.83 14.34
CA LEU A 274 5.76 -19.04 15.06
C LEU A 274 5.80 -18.79 16.58
N GLU A 275 6.41 -17.68 17.01
CA GLU A 275 6.47 -17.29 18.42
C GLU A 275 5.09 -17.07 19.04
N ALA A 276 4.16 -16.44 18.31
CA ALA A 276 2.81 -16.16 18.80
C ALA A 276 1.92 -17.42 18.88
N VAL A 277 2.06 -18.35 17.92
CA VAL A 277 1.36 -19.63 17.93
C VAL A 277 1.82 -20.49 19.12
N ASP A 278 3.12 -20.71 19.22
CA ASP A 278 3.73 -21.51 20.28
C ASP A 278 5.21 -21.07 20.46
N PRO A 279 5.59 -20.48 21.61
CA PRO A 279 6.94 -19.95 21.83
C PRO A 279 8.06 -20.96 21.62
N GLU A 280 7.80 -22.27 21.75
CA GLU A 280 8.78 -23.33 21.50
C GLU A 280 9.12 -23.51 20.00
N LEU A 281 8.28 -22.96 19.12
CA LEU A 281 8.48 -23.02 17.67
C LEU A 281 9.34 -21.86 17.13
N LYS A 282 9.66 -20.86 17.96
CA LYS A 282 10.48 -19.71 17.55
C LYS A 282 11.82 -20.18 16.97
N GLY A 283 12.18 -19.67 15.79
CA GLY A 283 13.41 -20.03 15.07
C GLY A 283 13.44 -21.45 14.50
N THR A 284 12.34 -22.21 14.59
CA THR A 284 12.23 -23.54 13.96
C THR A 284 11.89 -23.37 12.47
N SER A 285 12.63 -24.04 11.59
CA SER A 285 12.27 -24.05 10.16
C SER A 285 11.02 -24.89 9.94
N LEU A 286 10.21 -24.56 8.91
CA LEU A 286 9.03 -25.37 8.55
C LEU A 286 9.36 -26.86 8.31
N LYS A 287 10.57 -27.15 7.80
CA LYS A 287 11.03 -28.53 7.57
C LYS A 287 11.28 -29.26 8.89
N ASP A 288 11.83 -28.58 9.88
CA ASP A 288 12.10 -29.14 11.21
C ASP A 288 10.82 -29.24 12.04
N LEU A 289 9.80 -28.43 11.75
CA LEU A 289 8.52 -28.45 12.45
C LEU A 289 7.82 -29.80 12.28
N ALA A 290 7.78 -30.36 11.06
CA ALA A 290 7.16 -31.66 10.79
C ALA A 290 7.84 -32.81 11.54
N ALA A 291 9.14 -32.73 11.76
CA ALA A 291 9.88 -33.72 12.54
C ALA A 291 9.61 -33.62 14.05
N LYS A 292 9.25 -32.44 14.56
CA LYS A 292 8.96 -32.19 15.98
C LYS A 292 7.50 -32.45 16.34
N ASP A 293 6.57 -31.89 15.55
CA ASP A 293 5.12 -31.97 15.76
C ASP A 293 4.43 -31.94 14.38
N GLU A 294 4.10 -33.12 13.88
CA GLU A 294 3.44 -33.32 12.57
C GLU A 294 2.10 -32.57 12.49
N LEU A 295 1.32 -32.56 13.58
CA LEU A 295 0.05 -31.85 13.64
C LEU A 295 0.25 -30.33 13.60
N ALA A 296 1.24 -29.81 14.33
CA ALA A 296 1.59 -28.40 14.25
C ALA A 296 2.07 -28.04 12.85
N ALA A 297 2.87 -28.88 12.19
CA ALA A 297 3.32 -28.62 10.83
C ALA A 297 2.16 -28.55 9.83
N GLU A 298 1.18 -29.45 9.93
CA GLU A 298 -0.02 -29.45 9.08
C GLU A 298 -0.84 -28.15 9.23
N ILE A 299 -0.97 -27.63 10.45
CA ILE A 299 -1.79 -26.44 10.74
C ILE A 299 -1.02 -25.13 10.50
N VAL A 300 0.28 -25.10 10.82
CA VAL A 300 1.10 -23.89 10.75
C VAL A 300 1.62 -23.62 9.34
N SER A 301 1.86 -24.65 8.52
CA SER A 301 2.41 -24.44 7.16
C SER A 301 1.52 -23.56 6.27
N PRO A 302 0.19 -23.80 6.17
CA PRO A 302 -0.70 -22.91 5.41
C PRO A 302 -0.73 -21.48 5.96
N ALA A 303 -0.61 -21.31 7.28
CA ALA A 303 -0.57 -19.99 7.91
C ALA A 303 0.72 -19.23 7.59
N VAL A 304 1.86 -19.92 7.54
CA VAL A 304 3.14 -19.32 7.09
C VAL A 304 3.04 -18.90 5.63
N ASP A 305 2.45 -19.73 4.75
CA ASP A 305 2.31 -19.37 3.34
C ASP A 305 1.34 -18.21 3.12
N LEU A 306 0.23 -18.15 3.86
CA LEU A 306 -0.66 -17.00 3.87
C LEU A 306 0.07 -15.74 4.37
N THR A 307 0.85 -15.86 5.45
CA THR A 307 1.64 -14.75 6.00
C THR A 307 2.60 -14.18 4.97
N LYS A 308 3.32 -15.02 4.22
CA LYS A 308 4.20 -14.56 3.12
C LYS A 308 3.43 -13.71 2.11
N ARG A 309 2.26 -14.17 1.66
CA ARG A 309 1.43 -13.47 0.68
C ARG A 309 0.91 -12.14 1.23
N VAL A 310 0.45 -12.11 2.49
CA VAL A 310 0.00 -10.88 3.16
C VAL A 310 1.13 -9.87 3.24
N VAL A 311 2.31 -10.31 3.69
CA VAL A 311 3.49 -9.44 3.81
C VAL A 311 3.90 -8.86 2.46
N GLU A 312 3.93 -9.69 1.41
CA GLU A 312 4.25 -9.25 0.05
C GLU A 312 3.31 -8.13 -0.41
N GLU A 313 1.99 -8.30 -0.25
CA GLU A 313 1.01 -7.28 -0.64
C GLU A 313 1.08 -6.03 0.25
N VAL A 314 1.27 -6.16 1.56
CA VAL A 314 1.43 -5.00 2.46
C VAL A 314 2.69 -4.20 2.06
N GLU A 315 3.82 -4.86 1.80
CA GLU A 315 5.04 -4.15 1.39
C GLU A 315 4.89 -3.47 0.03
N ARG A 316 4.17 -4.07 -0.92
CA ARG A 316 3.85 -3.43 -2.21
C ARG A 316 2.98 -2.20 -2.02
N LEU A 317 1.87 -2.34 -1.30
CA LEU A 317 0.87 -1.30 -1.11
C LEU A 317 1.41 -0.10 -0.30
N TRP A 318 2.29 -0.35 0.68
CA TRP A 318 2.87 0.69 1.54
C TRP A 318 4.27 1.16 1.12
N THR A 319 4.79 0.76 -0.06
CA THR A 319 6.03 1.33 -0.60
C THR A 319 5.71 2.52 -1.52
N PRO A 320 5.90 3.77 -1.05
CA PRO A 320 5.53 4.95 -1.82
C PRO A 320 6.35 5.08 -3.10
N GLY A 321 5.75 5.60 -4.17
CA GLY A 321 6.43 5.90 -5.43
C GLY A 321 6.46 4.77 -6.46
N LEU A 322 6.01 3.56 -6.12
CA LEU A 322 5.96 2.43 -7.06
C LEU A 322 4.62 2.31 -7.82
N GLY A 323 3.61 3.10 -7.45
CA GLY A 323 2.32 3.12 -8.13
C GLY A 323 1.45 1.87 -7.88
N TYR A 324 1.80 1.03 -6.91
CA TYR A 324 0.91 -0.04 -6.46
C TYR A 324 -0.36 0.58 -5.88
N SER A 325 -1.50 0.13 -6.39
CA SER A 325 -2.80 0.61 -5.96
C SER A 325 -3.63 -0.56 -5.43
N ILE A 326 -4.51 -0.26 -4.48
CA ILE A 326 -5.42 -1.26 -3.95
C ILE A 326 -6.41 -1.69 -5.04
N ASP A 327 -6.30 -2.95 -5.42
CA ASP A 327 -7.24 -3.67 -6.28
C ASP A 327 -8.30 -4.40 -5.44
N LEU A 328 -9.55 -3.96 -5.53
CA LEU A 328 -10.68 -4.55 -4.80
C LEU A 328 -11.14 -5.89 -5.41
N THR A 329 -10.70 -6.27 -6.60
CA THR A 329 -10.98 -7.60 -7.15
C THR A 329 -10.10 -8.67 -6.51
N ASN A 330 -8.93 -8.28 -5.98
CA ASN A 330 -8.07 -9.15 -5.19
C ASN A 330 -8.66 -9.38 -3.78
N PRO A 331 -8.98 -10.63 -3.40
CA PRO A 331 -9.56 -10.95 -2.09
C PRO A 331 -8.61 -10.60 -0.93
N LEU A 332 -7.28 -10.68 -1.14
CA LEU A 332 -6.30 -10.37 -0.11
C LEU A 332 -6.29 -8.88 0.22
N HIS A 333 -6.37 -8.02 -0.80
CA HIS A 333 -6.48 -6.58 -0.62
C HIS A 333 -7.75 -6.18 0.14
N LYS A 334 -8.88 -6.83 -0.15
CA LYS A 334 -10.11 -6.63 0.62
C LYS A 334 -9.93 -6.98 2.09
N LYS A 335 -9.33 -8.13 2.40
CA LYS A 335 -9.05 -8.53 3.79
C LYS A 335 -8.08 -7.57 4.48
N ILE A 336 -7.03 -7.11 3.79
CA ILE A 336 -6.11 -6.09 4.33
C ILE A 336 -6.88 -4.80 4.64
N LEU A 337 -7.72 -4.31 3.74
CA LEU A 337 -8.55 -3.13 3.95
C LEU A 337 -9.53 -3.28 5.12
N GLU A 338 -10.23 -4.42 5.20
CA GLU A 338 -11.15 -4.74 6.28
C GLU A 338 -10.42 -4.72 7.63
N GLU A 339 -9.23 -5.32 7.71
CA GLU A 339 -8.44 -5.34 8.93
C GLU A 339 -7.90 -3.95 9.30
N VAL A 340 -7.40 -3.17 8.34
CA VAL A 340 -6.96 -1.79 8.60
C VAL A 340 -8.12 -0.93 9.11
N GLY A 341 -9.32 -1.09 8.54
CA GLY A 341 -10.52 -0.42 9.02
C GLY A 341 -10.95 -0.88 10.42
N ARG A 342 -10.81 -2.18 10.74
CA ARG A 342 -11.04 -2.71 12.08
C ARG A 342 -10.04 -2.14 13.10
N LEU A 343 -8.76 -2.10 12.75
CA LEU A 343 -7.70 -1.54 13.60
C LEU A 343 -7.94 -0.05 13.85
N GLU A 344 -8.33 0.69 12.82
CA GLU A 344 -8.67 2.10 12.96
C GLU A 344 -9.81 2.34 13.95
N GLN A 345 -10.86 1.51 13.92
CA GLN A 345 -11.96 1.56 14.90
C GLN A 345 -11.48 1.20 16.32
N GLU A 346 -10.68 0.14 16.46
CA GLU A 346 -10.15 -0.29 17.75
C GLU A 346 -9.26 0.79 18.39
N ILE A 347 -8.38 1.42 17.60
CA ILE A 347 -7.51 2.51 18.06
C ILE A 347 -8.34 3.76 18.38
N ALA A 348 -9.42 4.03 17.63
CA ALA A 348 -10.31 5.14 17.93
C ALA A 348 -11.02 4.96 19.29
N GLU A 349 -11.43 3.73 19.61
CA GLU A 349 -12.06 3.39 20.89
C GLU A 349 -11.06 3.39 22.04
N ASN A 350 -9.83 2.94 21.79
CA ASN A 350 -8.77 2.89 22.80
C ASN A 350 -7.40 3.28 22.22
N PRO A 351 -7.09 4.59 22.13
CA PRO A 351 -5.84 5.06 21.57
C PRO A 351 -4.63 4.81 22.50
N ALA A 352 -4.86 4.46 23.76
CA ALA A 352 -3.81 4.32 24.75
C ALA A 352 -2.92 3.10 24.46
N GLY A 353 -1.64 3.35 24.16
CA GLY A 353 -0.63 2.30 23.98
C GLY A 353 -0.50 1.73 22.56
N LEU A 354 -1.39 2.11 21.63
CA LEU A 354 -1.34 1.67 20.23
C LEU A 354 -0.76 2.72 19.27
N VAL A 355 -0.63 3.98 19.72
CA VAL A 355 -0.08 5.06 18.90
C VAL A 355 1.44 5.19 19.10
N PRO A 356 2.25 5.06 18.04
CA PRO A 356 3.71 5.18 18.14
C PRO A 356 4.17 6.60 18.51
N ASP A 357 5.33 6.67 19.19
CA ASP A 357 6.17 7.87 19.31
C ASP A 357 5.48 9.13 19.89
N GLY A 358 4.47 8.95 20.74
CA GLY A 358 3.75 10.07 21.36
C GLY A 358 2.94 10.92 20.38
N LYS A 359 2.71 10.41 19.16
CA LYS A 359 1.79 11.02 18.19
C LYS A 359 0.35 10.89 18.68
N LYS A 360 -0.54 11.68 18.08
CA LYS A 360 -1.98 11.56 18.32
C LYS A 360 -2.62 10.71 17.23
N PHE A 361 -3.48 9.77 17.61
CA PHE A 361 -4.29 9.09 16.63
C PHE A 361 -5.21 10.09 15.92
N ALA A 362 -5.32 9.95 14.60
CA ALA A 362 -6.35 10.59 13.81
C ALA A 362 -6.92 9.57 12.82
N PRO A 363 -8.26 9.45 12.70
CA PRO A 363 -8.86 8.68 11.63
C PRO A 363 -8.39 9.19 10.26
N LEU A 364 -8.28 8.32 9.27
CA LEU A 364 -7.81 8.64 7.91
C LEU A 364 -8.56 9.83 7.32
N ALA A 365 -9.88 9.86 7.50
CA ALA A 365 -10.74 10.92 6.99
C ALA A 365 -10.44 12.30 7.60
N GLU A 366 -9.84 12.35 8.79
CA GLU A 366 -9.35 13.58 9.42
C GLU A 366 -7.89 13.82 9.03
N PHE A 367 -7.06 12.79 9.05
CA PHE A 367 -5.64 12.85 8.75
C PHE A 367 -5.35 13.42 7.35
N THR A 368 -6.14 13.04 6.34
CA THR A 368 -5.95 13.56 4.97
C THR A 368 -6.34 15.03 4.81
N LYS A 369 -7.17 15.57 5.72
CA LYS A 369 -7.54 16.99 5.73
C LYS A 369 -6.53 17.85 6.50
N MET A 370 -5.58 17.22 7.17
CA MET A 370 -4.56 17.92 7.95
C MET A 370 -3.45 18.46 7.05
N THR A 371 -2.90 19.62 7.44
CA THR A 371 -1.66 20.14 6.85
C THR A 371 -0.49 19.20 7.13
N PRO A 372 0.60 19.23 6.34
CA PRO A 372 1.80 18.42 6.61
C PRO A 372 2.36 18.60 8.03
N ALA A 373 2.30 19.83 8.57
CA ALA A 373 2.73 20.13 9.93
C ALA A 373 1.84 19.50 11.02
N GLN A 374 0.55 19.32 10.74
CA GLN A 374 -0.38 18.60 11.61
C GLN A 374 -0.21 17.08 11.44
N GLN A 375 -0.11 16.57 10.21
CA GLN A 375 0.14 15.16 9.93
C GLN A 375 1.42 14.65 10.62
N ALA A 376 2.47 15.46 10.69
CA ALA A 376 3.71 15.09 11.41
C ALA A 376 3.49 14.80 12.91
N LYS A 377 2.45 15.37 13.52
CA LYS A 377 2.08 15.19 14.94
C LYS A 377 0.98 14.14 15.15
N HIS A 378 0.42 13.61 14.06
CA HIS A 378 -0.63 12.61 14.10
C HIS A 378 -0.15 11.31 13.45
N TRP A 379 -0.89 10.24 13.72
CA TRP A 379 -0.62 8.92 13.17
C TRP A 379 -1.94 8.21 12.89
N THR A 380 -1.91 7.37 11.88
CA THR A 380 -3.02 6.52 11.47
C THR A 380 -2.42 5.20 10.94
N PRO A 381 -3.05 4.03 11.14
CA PRO A 381 -2.52 2.77 10.64
C PRO A 381 -2.26 2.80 9.12
N TRP A 382 -2.99 3.64 8.38
CA TRP A 382 -2.84 3.82 6.94
C TRP A 382 -1.49 4.40 6.50
N VAL A 383 -0.69 5.00 7.39
CA VAL A 383 0.66 5.51 7.06
C VAL A 383 1.79 4.58 7.51
N ASP A 384 1.46 3.46 8.16
CA ASP A 384 2.44 2.57 8.77
C ASP A 384 2.22 1.11 8.37
N GLY A 385 2.79 0.74 7.22
CA GLY A 385 2.71 -0.63 6.72
C GLY A 385 3.37 -1.66 7.65
N ALA A 386 4.34 -1.24 8.48
CA ALA A 386 4.97 -2.14 9.44
C ALA A 386 4.03 -2.49 10.60
N PHE A 387 3.28 -1.51 11.11
CA PHE A 387 2.22 -1.73 12.08
C PHE A 387 1.12 -2.62 11.51
N VAL A 388 0.62 -2.32 10.30
CA VAL A 388 -0.44 -3.10 9.64
C VAL A 388 0.00 -4.56 9.43
N ARG A 389 1.23 -4.77 8.96
CA ARG A 389 1.81 -6.11 8.81
C ARG A 389 1.85 -6.85 10.15
N ALA A 390 2.33 -6.23 11.21
CA ALA A 390 2.45 -6.86 12.52
C ALA A 390 1.09 -7.29 13.08
N GLU A 391 0.07 -6.44 13.00
CA GLU A 391 -1.28 -6.79 13.46
C GLU A 391 -1.93 -7.87 12.58
N LEU A 392 -1.74 -7.84 11.26
CA LEU A 392 -2.21 -8.93 10.38
C LEU A 392 -1.57 -10.27 10.73
N VAL A 393 -0.26 -10.30 10.98
CA VAL A 393 0.46 -11.52 11.40
C VAL A 393 -0.05 -12.03 12.73
N LYS A 394 -0.31 -11.14 13.69
CA LYS A 394 -0.91 -11.47 14.98
C LYS A 394 -2.29 -12.08 14.83
N THR A 395 -3.17 -11.49 14.00
CA THR A 395 -4.49 -12.05 13.70
C THR A 395 -4.37 -13.46 13.09
N ILE A 396 -3.45 -13.68 12.15
CA ILE A 396 -3.19 -15.02 11.59
C ILE A 396 -2.74 -15.97 12.71
N ALA A 397 -1.78 -15.55 13.54
CA ALA A 397 -1.23 -16.37 14.62
C ALA A 397 -2.28 -16.79 15.66
N GLU A 398 -3.15 -15.87 16.07
CA GLU A 398 -4.24 -16.15 17.02
C GLU A 398 -5.20 -17.22 16.48
N ASN A 399 -5.57 -17.11 15.19
CA ASN A 399 -6.44 -18.09 14.54
C ASN A 399 -5.74 -19.45 14.36
N THR A 400 -4.47 -19.46 13.96
CA THR A 400 -3.67 -20.68 13.86
C THR A 400 -3.52 -21.36 15.22
N LYS A 401 -3.26 -20.60 16.28
CA LYS A 401 -3.18 -21.10 17.67
C LYS A 401 -4.50 -21.70 18.14
N ALA A 402 -5.62 -21.06 17.84
CA ALA A 402 -6.95 -21.56 18.16
C ALA A 402 -7.23 -22.90 17.45
N SER A 403 -6.90 -22.99 16.16
CA SER A 403 -7.01 -24.23 15.37
C SER A 403 -6.12 -25.33 15.92
N LEU A 404 -4.84 -25.05 16.19
CA LEU A 404 -3.90 -26.01 16.78
C LEU A 404 -4.41 -26.53 18.14
N THR A 405 -4.91 -25.63 19.00
CA THR A 405 -5.49 -26.01 20.30
C THR A 405 -6.72 -26.90 20.14
N LYS A 406 -7.61 -26.59 19.18
CA LYS A 406 -8.80 -27.41 18.90
C LYS A 406 -8.41 -28.81 18.42
N TRP A 407 -7.48 -28.92 17.48
CA TRP A 407 -7.04 -30.20 16.94
C TRP A 407 -6.26 -31.03 17.96
N ARG A 408 -5.38 -30.42 18.77
CA ARG A 408 -4.70 -31.11 19.88
C ARG A 408 -5.70 -31.71 20.88
N LYS A 409 -6.78 -30.98 21.21
CA LYS A 409 -7.86 -31.50 22.06
C LYS A 409 -8.56 -32.71 21.43
N LEU A 410 -8.93 -32.63 20.15
CA LEU A 410 -9.59 -33.73 19.44
C LEU A 410 -8.71 -34.97 19.31
N ALA A 411 -7.42 -34.79 19.03
CA ALA A 411 -6.44 -35.88 18.95
C ALA A 411 -6.22 -36.54 20.32
N GLY A 412 -6.15 -35.75 21.39
CA GLY A 412 -6.07 -36.26 22.77
C GLY A 412 -7.28 -37.11 23.16
N VAL A 413 -8.50 -36.66 22.81
CA VAL A 413 -9.74 -37.41 23.06
C VAL A 413 -9.76 -38.76 22.34
N ARG A 414 -9.19 -38.85 21.12
CA ARG A 414 -9.10 -40.13 20.39
C ARG A 414 -8.14 -41.13 21.05
N LYS A 415 -7.05 -40.65 21.64
CA LYS A 415 -6.07 -41.51 22.32
C LYS A 415 -6.64 -42.19 23.57
N ASP A 416 -7.62 -41.56 24.21
CA ASP A 416 -8.31 -42.12 25.38
C ASP A 416 -9.54 -42.98 25.02
N SER A 417 -10.20 -42.76 23.86
CA SER A 417 -11.36 -43.56 23.46
C SER A 417 -11.01 -44.96 22.94
N ASP A 418 -9.81 -45.12 22.36
CA ASP A 418 -9.34 -46.41 21.84
C ASP A 418 -8.85 -47.38 22.93
N ASN A 419 -8.89 -46.97 24.21
CA ASN A 419 -8.53 -47.81 25.35
C ASN A 419 -9.75 -48.28 26.18
N THR A 420 -10.94 -48.28 25.57
CA THR A 420 -12.11 -48.93 26.17
C THR A 420 -12.00 -50.45 25.94
N PRO A 421 -11.95 -51.30 26.99
CA PRO A 421 -11.88 -52.75 26.81
C PRO A 421 -13.10 -53.21 26.01
N ALA A 422 -12.85 -53.83 24.85
CA ALA A 422 -13.88 -54.49 24.08
C ALA A 422 -14.58 -55.51 24.98
N ALA A 423 -15.83 -55.21 25.36
CA ALA A 423 -16.70 -56.18 25.98
C ALA A 423 -16.82 -57.36 25.00
N GLN A 424 -16.33 -58.52 25.44
CA GLN A 424 -16.40 -59.78 24.70
C GLN A 424 -17.86 -60.10 24.38
N SER A 425 -18.27 -59.85 23.15
CA SER A 425 -19.49 -60.41 22.59
C SER A 425 -19.26 -61.89 22.31
N THR A 426 -19.80 -62.74 23.18
CA THR A 426 -19.82 -64.20 23.07
C THR A 426 -20.51 -64.63 21.76
N PRO A 427 -19.89 -65.46 20.90
CA PRO A 427 -20.56 -65.99 19.72
C PRO A 427 -21.48 -67.16 20.14
N GLY A 428 -22.78 -66.96 19.92
CA GLY A 428 -23.79 -68.01 20.00
C GLY A 428 -23.61 -69.05 18.90
N GLN A 429 -23.49 -70.29 19.36
CA GLN A 429 -23.43 -71.56 18.66
C GLN A 429 -24.63 -71.79 17.72
N SER A 430 -24.40 -72.14 16.46
CA SER A 430 -25.37 -72.92 15.68
C SER A 430 -24.65 -73.83 14.67
N ALA A 431 -25.06 -75.09 14.68
CA ALA A 431 -24.48 -76.21 13.95
C ALA A 431 -25.05 -76.31 12.52
N SER A 432 -24.28 -76.91 11.60
CA SER A 432 -24.59 -78.23 11.00
C SER A 432 -23.94 -78.45 9.63
N ALA A 433 -23.25 -79.60 9.54
CA ALA A 433 -23.11 -80.56 8.43
C ALA A 433 -22.37 -80.22 7.11
N ALA A 434 -21.18 -80.82 7.01
CA ALA A 434 -20.77 -81.88 6.06
C ALA A 434 -20.58 -81.56 4.56
N GLN A 435 -19.34 -81.63 4.06
CA GLN A 435 -18.78 -82.79 3.31
C GLN A 435 -17.34 -82.55 2.80
N ALA A 436 -16.42 -83.44 3.21
CA ALA A 436 -15.44 -84.26 2.44
C ALA A 436 -14.52 -83.68 1.31
N PRO A 437 -13.35 -84.33 1.03
CA PRO A 437 -12.06 -83.63 0.93
C PRO A 437 -11.18 -83.89 -0.32
N ALA A 438 -10.02 -83.19 -0.34
CA ALA A 438 -8.68 -83.59 -0.86
C ALA A 438 -8.35 -83.37 -2.36
N PRO A 439 -7.05 -83.38 -2.79
CA PRO A 439 -5.82 -82.86 -2.15
C PRO A 439 -4.79 -82.19 -3.13
N THR A 440 -3.72 -81.58 -2.56
CA THR A 440 -2.32 -81.43 -3.07
C THR A 440 -2.08 -80.66 -4.39
N VAL A 441 -1.05 -79.79 -4.55
CA VAL A 441 0.39 -80.10 -4.66
C VAL A 441 1.25 -78.81 -4.55
N ALA A 442 2.46 -79.03 -4.01
CA ALA A 442 3.71 -78.27 -3.86
C ALA A 442 4.09 -77.02 -4.72
N LYS A 443 4.86 -76.15 -4.03
CA LYS A 443 6.10 -75.36 -4.40
C LYS A 443 6.81 -75.77 -5.73
N PRO A 444 7.64 -74.91 -6.39
CA PRO A 444 8.82 -74.25 -5.80
C PRO A 444 9.25 -72.86 -6.38
N GLN A 445 10.43 -72.42 -5.89
CA GLN A 445 11.16 -71.14 -5.98
C GLN A 445 11.68 -70.70 -7.37
N ALA A 446 11.86 -69.37 -7.54
CA ALA A 446 12.98 -68.53 -8.12
C ALA A 446 13.84 -69.04 -9.32
N PRO A 447 14.80 -68.30 -9.97
CA PRO A 447 15.36 -66.94 -9.74
C PRO A 447 15.70 -66.11 -11.02
N ASN A 448 16.29 -64.92 -10.81
CA ASN A 448 17.31 -64.16 -11.60
C ASN A 448 17.39 -64.19 -13.15
N THR A 449 17.46 -62.99 -13.76
CA THR A 449 18.47 -62.50 -14.77
C THR A 449 18.30 -60.96 -14.87
N LYS A 450 19.28 -60.07 -14.78
CA LYS A 450 20.59 -59.83 -15.44
C LYS A 450 20.50 -59.36 -16.89
N GLY A 451 20.78 -58.06 -17.09
CA GLY A 451 21.62 -57.56 -18.19
C GLY A 451 20.92 -56.82 -19.34
N GLY A 452 21.56 -55.73 -19.79
CA GLY A 452 21.62 -55.35 -21.20
C GLY A 452 21.19 -53.92 -21.52
N ASP A 453 22.18 -53.09 -21.84
CA ASP A 453 22.08 -51.88 -22.67
C ASP A 453 21.20 -52.09 -23.91
N ASP A 454 20.45 -51.06 -24.32
CA ASP A 454 20.72 -50.39 -25.61
C ASP A 454 19.76 -49.21 -25.86
N THR A 455 20.36 -48.18 -26.44
CA THR A 455 19.79 -46.97 -27.04
C THR A 455 18.62 -47.23 -28.00
N HIS A 456 17.54 -46.45 -27.91
CA HIS A 456 16.95 -45.68 -29.03
C HIS A 456 15.72 -44.87 -28.60
N SER A 457 15.58 -43.70 -29.23
CA SER A 457 14.50 -42.72 -29.19
C SER A 457 13.07 -43.30 -29.23
N ASN A 458 12.15 -42.74 -28.44
CA ASN A 458 11.01 -41.96 -28.97
C ASN A 458 10.10 -41.41 -27.87
N LEU A 459 9.70 -40.16 -28.09
CA LEU A 459 8.53 -39.50 -27.52
C LEU A 459 7.29 -40.40 -27.64
N ALA A 460 6.68 -40.74 -26.51
CA ALA A 460 5.29 -41.20 -26.49
C ALA A 460 4.60 -40.75 -25.20
N LYS A 461 3.51 -40.00 -25.39
CA LYS A 461 2.55 -39.54 -24.38
C LYS A 461 2.00 -40.73 -23.58
N GLY A 462 2.00 -40.61 -22.27
CA GLY A 462 1.35 -41.55 -21.36
C GLY A 462 0.90 -40.86 -20.08
N SER A 463 -0.27 -40.23 -20.14
CA SER A 463 -1.00 -39.73 -18.96
C SER A 463 -1.41 -40.92 -18.10
N LYS A 464 -0.77 -41.07 -16.93
CA LYS A 464 -1.27 -41.91 -15.84
C LYS A 464 -2.06 -41.01 -14.88
N LYS A 465 -3.35 -41.28 -14.85
CA LYS A 465 -4.35 -40.78 -13.91
C LYS A 465 -3.89 -41.11 -12.47
N PRO A 466 -3.69 -40.13 -11.57
CA PRO A 466 -3.52 -40.44 -10.15
C PRO A 466 -4.86 -40.92 -9.57
N THR A 467 -4.76 -41.97 -8.77
CA THR A 467 -5.84 -42.64 -8.05
C THR A 467 -6.44 -41.74 -6.97
N ASN A 468 -7.74 -41.88 -6.82
CA ASN A 468 -8.63 -41.09 -5.98
C ASN A 468 -8.56 -41.52 -4.50
N GLU A 469 -7.42 -41.28 -3.83
CA GLU A 469 -7.27 -41.55 -2.39
C GLU A 469 -7.18 -40.26 -1.54
N ASN A 470 -6.83 -39.12 -2.14
CA ASN A 470 -6.80 -37.83 -1.41
C ASN A 470 -8.17 -37.14 -1.29
N GLU A 471 -9.16 -37.54 -2.09
CA GLU A 471 -10.50 -36.93 -2.08
C GLU A 471 -11.37 -37.48 -0.92
N GLU A 472 -11.09 -38.69 -0.41
CA GLU A 472 -11.73 -39.21 0.81
C GLU A 472 -11.19 -38.56 2.09
N ILE A 473 -9.91 -38.14 2.11
CA ILE A 473 -9.31 -37.49 3.28
C ILE A 473 -9.77 -36.04 3.42
N CYS A 474 -9.92 -35.30 2.31
CA CYS A 474 -10.50 -33.95 2.33
C CYS A 474 -11.98 -33.94 2.77
N ASN A 475 -12.75 -34.97 2.41
CA ASN A 475 -14.15 -35.10 2.86
C ASN A 475 -14.28 -35.40 4.37
N ILE A 476 -13.25 -35.98 4.99
CA ILE A 476 -13.20 -36.23 6.44
C ILE A 476 -12.69 -35.00 7.20
N LEU A 477 -11.82 -34.17 6.59
CA LEU A 477 -11.21 -33.00 7.24
C LEU A 477 -12.08 -31.73 7.19
N PHE A 478 -12.91 -31.56 6.15
CA PHE A 478 -13.69 -30.33 5.93
C PHE A 478 -15.21 -30.48 6.06
N GLY A 479 -15.69 -31.63 6.57
CA GLY A 479 -17.05 -31.84 7.09
C GLY A 479 -18.19 -31.10 6.38
N ARG A 480 -18.77 -31.74 5.35
CA ARG A 480 -20.14 -31.43 4.89
C ARG A 480 -21.19 -31.93 5.88
#